data_AF-A0A850F6V2-F1
#
_entry.id   AF-A0A850F6V2-F1
#
_cell.length_a   1.000
_cell.length_b   1.000
_cell.length_c   1.000
_cell.angle_alpha   90.00
_cell.angle_beta   90.00
_cell.angle_gamma   90.00
#
_symmetry.space_group_name_H-M   'P 1'
#
loop_
_entity.id
_entity.type
_entity.pdbx_description
1 polymer ?
#
loop_
_entity_poly.entity_id
_entity_poly.type
_entity_poly.pdbx_seq_one_letter_code
_entity_poly.pdbx_strand_id
1 'polypeptide(L)' 'MLATERRDLDLDDGSFWPILEGIAPSADVAIIPLKPGQAYGAFLTRFNELTGSVE' A
#
# COMPACT_ATOMS: atom_id res chain seq x y z
N MET A 1 -1.51 4.59 4.03
CA MET A 1 -0.55 3.88 3.17
C MET A 1 0.53 4.82 2.63
N LEU A 2 0.17 5.99 2.09
CA LEU A 2 1.11 6.90 1.40
C LEU A 2 2.44 7.19 2.11
N ALA A 3 2.45 7.45 3.42
CA ALA A 3 3.72 7.65 4.15
C ALA A 3 4.62 6.40 4.09
N THR A 4 4.05 5.21 4.25
CA THR A 4 4.74 3.92 4.12
C THR A 4 5.24 3.70 2.69
N GLU A 5 4.40 4.00 1.68
CA GLU A 5 4.78 3.90 0.26
C GLU A 5 5.94 4.83 -0.08
N ARG A 6 5.93 6.07 0.42
CA ARG A 6 7.03 7.02 0.21
C ARG A 6 8.37 6.48 0.75
N ARG A 7 8.37 5.89 1.94
CA ARG A 7 9.55 5.27 2.56
C ARG A 7 10.03 4.05 1.77
N ASP A 8 9.12 3.13 1.47
CA ASP A 8 9.47 1.81 0.94
C ASP A 8 9.77 1.82 -0.58
N LEU A 9 9.18 2.77 -1.31
CA LEU A 9 9.42 2.96 -2.75
C LEU A 9 10.53 3.99 -3.04
N ASP A 10 11.25 4.45 -2.01
CA ASP A 10 12.35 5.41 -2.12
C ASP A 10 11.94 6.71 -2.85
N LEU A 11 10.75 7.22 -2.52
CA LEU A 11 10.21 8.46 -3.08
C LEU A 11 10.59 9.68 -2.24
N ASP A 12 11.33 9.48 -1.15
CA ASP A 12 11.76 10.56 -0.27
C ASP A 12 12.98 11.28 -0.84
N ASP A 13 12.72 12.35 -1.59
CA ASP A 13 13.73 13.27 -2.14
C ASP A 13 14.06 14.43 -1.19
N GLY A 14 13.59 14.38 0.06
CA GLY A 14 13.71 15.47 1.04
C GLY A 14 12.66 16.58 0.89
N SER A 15 11.74 16.51 -0.08
CA SER A 15 10.66 17.48 -0.23
C SER A 15 9.59 17.33 0.86
N PHE A 16 9.09 18.43 1.40
CA PHE A 16 7.97 18.39 2.35
C PHE A 16 6.66 18.08 1.63
N TRP A 17 5.92 17.07 2.10
CA TRP A 17 4.57 16.75 1.60
C TRP A 17 3.52 17.11 2.66
N PRO A 18 2.77 18.22 2.48
CA PRO A 18 1.77 18.65 3.45
C PRO A 18 0.71 17.59 3.77
N ILE A 19 0.37 16.73 2.80
CA ILE A 19 -0.59 15.63 2.99
C ILE A 19 -0.11 14.57 3.99
N LEU A 20 1.18 14.55 4.33
CA LEU A 20 1.79 13.62 5.28
C LEU A 20 2.08 14.26 6.65
N GLU A 21 1.69 15.51 6.88
CA GLU A 21 1.91 16.17 8.17
C GLU A 21 1.21 15.40 9.32
N GLY A 22 2.00 14.98 10.32
CA GLY A 22 1.50 14.16 11.43
C GLY A 22 1.25 12.68 11.11
N ILE A 23 1.51 12.23 9.87
CA ILE A 23 1.31 10.84 9.44
C ILE A 23 2.66 10.13 9.30
N ALA A 24 2.96 9.22 10.23
CA ALA A 24 4.16 8.39 10.17
C ALA A 24 3.97 7.16 9.26
N PRO A 25 5.04 6.67 8.59
CA PRO A 25 5.01 5.36 7.93
C PRO A 25 4.79 4.24 8.96
N SER A 26 4.02 3.21 8.59
CA SER A 26 3.78 2.06 9.47
C SER A 26 4.99 1.12 9.52
N ALA A 27 5.26 0.54 10.69
CA ALA A 27 6.24 -0.54 10.87
C ALA A 27 5.64 -1.93 10.62
N ASP A 28 4.31 -2.06 10.66
CA ASP A 28 3.60 -3.35 10.57
C ASP A 28 3.30 -3.76 9.12
N VAL A 29 3.46 -2.83 8.18
CA VAL A 29 3.13 -3.03 6.77
C VAL A 29 4.35 -2.67 5.91
N ALA A 30 4.69 -3.55 4.98
CA ALA A 30 5.70 -3.32 3.95
C ALA A 30 5.04 -3.20 2.58
N ILE A 31 5.46 -2.22 1.79
CA ILE A 31 4.97 -2.02 0.41
C ILE A 31 5.92 -2.72 -0.57
N ILE A 32 5.39 -3.71 -1.29
CA ILE A 32 6.12 -4.48 -2.30
C ILE A 32 5.39 -4.38 -3.64
N PRO A 33 6.01 -3.83 -4.70
CA PRO A 33 5.40 -3.76 -6.01
C PRO A 33 5.09 -5.15 -6.57
N LEU A 34 3.84 -5.34 -7.02
CA LEU A 34 3.39 -6.57 -7.66
C LEU A 34 3.22 -6.37 -9.16
N LYS A 35 3.41 -7.44 -9.93
CA LYS A 35 3.03 -7.44 -11.36
C LYS A 35 1.51 -7.27 -11.50
N PRO A 36 0.99 -6.71 -12.60
CA PRO A 36 -0.43 -6.44 -12.76
C PRO A 36 -1.34 -7.65 -12.46
N GLY A 37 -1.00 -8.84 -12.94
CA GLY A 37 -1.78 -10.05 -12.66
C GLY A 37 -1.76 -10.48 -11.17
N GLN A 38 -0.63 -10.28 -10.49
CA GLN A 38 -0.52 -10.57 -9.05
C GLN A 38 -1.34 -9.57 -8.22
N ALA A 39 -1.27 -8.29 -8.56
CA ALA A 39 -2.04 -7.23 -7.90
C ALA A 39 -3.55 -7.46 -8.06
N TYR A 40 -3.99 -7.81 -9.28
CA TYR A 40 -5.38 -8.15 -9.57
C TYR A 40 -5.86 -9.33 -8.72
N GLY A 41 -5.09 -10.42 -8.70
CA GLY A 41 -5.41 -11.59 -7.88
C GLY A 41 -5.51 -11.26 -6.39
N ALA A 42 -4.50 -10.57 -5.83
CA ALA A 42 -4.49 -10.19 -4.42
C ALA A 42 -5.68 -9.28 -4.04
N PHE A 43 -6.06 -8.35 -4.92
CA PHE A 43 -7.23 -7.50 -4.72
C PHE A 43 -8.52 -8.33 -4.67
N LEU A 44 -8.74 -9.22 -5.64
CA LEU A 44 -9.94 -10.05 -5.68
C LEU A 44 -10.02 -11.02 -4.50
N THR A 45 -8.90 -11.63 -4.10
CA THR A 45 -8.85 -12.48 -2.91
C THR A 45 -9.35 -11.71 -1.69
N ARG A 46 -8.80 -10.52 -1.42
CA ARG A 46 -9.22 -9.72 -0.27
C ARG A 46 -10.65 -9.21 -0.38
N PHE A 47 -11.10 -8.87 -1.59
CA PHE A 47 -12.48 -8.47 -1.84
C PHE A 47 -13.44 -9.60 -1.48
N ASN A 48 -13.21 -10.80 -2.02
CA ASN A 48 -14.02 -12.00 -1.77
C ASN A 48 -14.05 -12.38 -0.28
N GLU A 49 -12.91 -12.27 0.42
CA GLU A 49 -12.83 -12.45 1.88
C GLU A 49 -13.76 -11.50 2.64
N LEU A 50 -13.81 -10.23 2.23
CA LEU A 50 -14.58 -9.19 2.92
C LEU A 50 -16.08 -9.23 2.57
N THR A 51 -16.44 -9.64 1.36
CA THR A 51 -17.83 -9.71 0.91
C THR A 51 -18.48 -11.07 1.14
N GLY A 52 -17.70 -12.09 1.52
CA GLY A 52 -18.19 -13.48 1.63
C GLY A 52 -18.51 -14.10 0.27
N SER A 53 -18.04 -13.51 -0.82
CA SER A 53 -18.21 -14.03 -2.18
C SER A 53 -17.19 -15.13 -2.40
N VAL A 54 -17.57 -16.37 -2.11
CA VAL A 54 -16.78 -17.55 -2.45
C VAL A 54 -17.13 -17.93 -3.89
N GLU A 55 -16.15 -17.89 -4.80
CA GLU A 55 -16.26 -18.63 -6.07
C GLU A 55 -16.17 -20.14 -5.84
#